data_AF-A0A5D3CI26-F1
#
_entry.id   AF-A0A5D3CI26-F1
#
_cell.length_a   1.000
_cell.length_b   1.000
_cell.length_c   1.000
_cell.angle_alpha   90.00
_cell.angle_beta   90.00
_cell.angle_gamma   90.00
#
_symmetry.space_group_name_H-M   'P 1'
#
loop_
_entity.id
_entity.type
_entity.pdbx_description
1 polymer ?
#
loop_
_entity_poly.entity_id
_entity_poly.type
_entity_poly.pdbx_seq_one_letter_code
_entity_poly.pdbx_strand_id
1 'polypeptide(L)'
;MVEDWISQANARQRRGRAGRVRPGTCFCLYTHHRYEKLMRPFQVPEMLRMPLVELCLQIKLLSLGYIRPFLSKALEPPREEAMASAISLLYEVGALEGNEELTPLGQHLAKLPVDVLIGKVCVQ
;
A
#
# COMPACT_ATOMS: atom_id res chain seq x y z
N MET A 1 7.91 -8.46 -4.33
CA MET A 1 8.66 -7.36 -3.69
C MET A 1 10.07 -7.36 -4.23
N VAL A 2 10.56 -6.23 -4.73
CA VAL A 2 11.96 -6.06 -5.13
C VAL A 2 12.76 -5.70 -3.89
N GLU A 3 13.99 -6.21 -3.77
CA GLU A 3 14.88 -5.85 -2.68
C GLU A 3 15.24 -4.35 -2.74
N ASP A 4 15.07 -3.63 -1.63
CA ASP A 4 15.48 -2.23 -1.48
C ASP A 4 16.21 -2.01 -0.15
N TRP A 5 17.04 -0.97 -0.10
CA TRP A 5 17.72 -0.56 1.12
C TRP A 5 16.73 0.03 2.13
N ILE A 6 16.97 -0.24 3.41
CA ILE A 6 16.19 0.37 4.50
C ILE A 6 16.44 1.88 4.59
N SER A 7 15.48 2.62 5.14
CA SER A 7 15.66 4.04 5.46
C SER A 7 16.52 4.23 6.71
N GLN A 8 17.05 5.44 6.89
CA GLN A 8 17.77 5.84 8.10
C GLN A 8 16.87 5.70 9.35
N ALA A 9 15.58 6.06 9.22
CA ALA A 9 14.60 5.87 10.29
C ALA A 9 14.45 4.40 10.71
N ASN A 10 14.39 3.47 9.75
CA ASN A 10 14.35 2.04 10.05
C ASN A 10 15.63 1.54 10.72
N ALA A 11 16.80 1.99 10.24
CA ALA A 11 18.09 1.67 10.87
C ALA A 11 18.15 2.13 12.33
N ARG A 12 17.73 3.37 12.61
CA ARG A 12 17.62 3.92 13.97
C ARG A 12 16.66 3.10 14.83
N GLN A 13 15.51 2.71 14.28
CA GLN A 13 14.53 1.86 14.97
C GLN A 13 15.12 0.49 15.33
N ARG A 14 15.84 -0.16 14.40
CA ARG A 14 16.51 -1.45 14.64
C ARG A 14 17.57 -1.34 15.73
N ARG A 15 18.41 -0.30 15.69
CA ARG A 15 19.41 -0.02 16.74
C ARG A 15 18.77 0.10 18.12
N GLY A 16 17.63 0.78 18.22
CA GLY A 16 16.89 0.94 19.47
C GLY A 16 16.41 -0.38 20.09
N ARG A 17 16.24 -1.46 19.31
CA ARG A 17 15.80 -2.76 19.83
C ARG A 17 16.85 -3.44 20.71
N ALA A 18 18.13 -3.17 20.48
CA ALA A 18 19.22 -3.79 21.23
C ALA A 18 19.39 -3.23 22.66
N GLY A 19 18.83 -2.04 22.93
CA GLY A 19 19.06 -1.31 24.19
C GLY A 19 17.91 -1.37 25.21
N ARG A 20 16.94 -2.29 25.07
CA ARG A 20 15.73 -2.28 25.92
C ARG A 20 15.95 -2.69 27.38
N VAL A 21 16.90 -3.59 27.63
CA VAL A 21 17.11 -4.20 28.95
C VAL A 21 18.45 -3.78 29.54
N ARG A 22 19.48 -3.65 28.69
CA ARG A 22 20.84 -3.24 29.04
C ARG A 22 21.51 -2.63 27.81
N PRO A 23 22.67 -1.97 27.94
CA PRO A 23 23.46 -1.55 26.78
C PRO A 23 23.69 -2.71 25.82
N GLY A 24 23.37 -2.51 24.54
CA GLY A 24 23.46 -3.54 23.52
C GLY A 24 24.10 -3.01 22.24
N THR A 25 24.55 -3.93 21.40
CA THR A 25 25.25 -3.63 20.14
C THR A 25 24.36 -3.96 18.95
N CYS A 26 24.36 -3.11 17.93
CA CYS A 26 23.67 -3.33 16.66
C CYS A 26 24.69 -3.34 15.53
N PHE A 27 24.83 -4.47 14.85
CA PHE A 27 25.71 -4.62 13.69
C PHE A 27 24.95 -4.24 12.42
N CYS A 28 25.43 -3.23 11.72
CA CYS A 28 24.82 -2.71 10.50
C CYS A 28 25.64 -3.16 9.29
N LEU A 29 25.05 -3.97 8.40
CA LEU A 29 25.73 -4.51 7.22
C LEU A 29 25.65 -3.54 6.03
N TYR A 30 26.12 -2.30 6.25
CA TYR A 30 26.23 -1.26 5.22
C TYR A 30 27.31 -0.25 5.61
N THR A 31 27.89 0.43 4.63
CA THR A 31 28.93 1.44 4.88
C THR A 31 28.35 2.73 5.45
N HIS A 32 29.20 3.51 6.13
CA HIS A 32 28.83 4.85 6.61
C HIS A 32 28.38 5.76 5.46
N HIS A 33 29.11 5.72 4.33
CA HIS A 33 28.75 6.46 3.13
C HIS A 33 27.33 6.12 2.63
N ARG A 34 26.97 4.82 2.60
CA ARG A 34 25.62 4.39 2.23
C ARG A 34 24.57 4.99 3.16
N TYR A 35 24.80 4.94 4.47
CA TYR A 35 23.86 5.48 5.45
C TYR A 35 23.65 6.99 5.31
N GLU A 36 24.72 7.76 5.18
CA GLU A 36 24.64 9.23 5.19
C GLU A 36 24.27 9.85 3.84
N LYS A 37 24.72 9.25 2.73
CA LYS A 37 24.62 9.88 1.41
C LYS A 37 23.57 9.26 0.50
N LEU A 38 23.26 7.97 0.67
CA LEU A 38 22.46 7.21 -0.29
C LEU A 38 21.13 6.71 0.30
N MET A 39 21.09 6.38 1.60
CA MET A 39 19.86 5.95 2.25
C MET A 39 18.91 7.12 2.43
N ARG A 40 17.64 6.89 2.09
CA ARG A 40 16.56 7.85 2.31
C ARG A 40 16.36 8.06 3.82
N PRO A 41 16.02 9.28 4.28
CA PRO A 41 15.74 9.52 5.70
C PRO A 41 14.53 8.70 6.18
N PHE A 42 13.49 8.62 5.36
CA PHE A 42 12.25 7.86 5.62
C PHE A 42 11.89 6.98 4.42
N GLN A 43 11.12 5.92 4.68
CA GLN A 43 10.59 5.08 3.62
C GLN A 43 9.40 5.79 2.95
N VAL A 44 9.26 5.61 1.63
CA VAL A 44 8.10 6.12 0.89
C VAL A 44 6.82 5.46 1.42
N PRO A 45 5.76 6.23 1.71
CA PRO A 45 4.49 5.70 2.17
C PRO A 45 3.93 4.62 1.25
N GLU A 46 3.28 3.63 1.84
CA GLU A 46 2.74 2.49 1.11
C GLU A 46 1.73 2.88 0.04
N MET A 47 0.86 3.86 0.35
CA MET A 47 -0.13 4.43 -0.55
C MET A 47 0.46 4.97 -1.86
N LEU A 48 1.73 5.37 -1.86
CA LEU A 48 2.40 5.93 -3.05
C LEU A 48 3.14 4.88 -3.88
N ARG A 49 3.27 3.64 -3.39
CA ARG A 49 4.12 2.59 -4.00
C ARG A 49 3.41 1.26 -4.24
N MET A 50 2.22 1.06 -3.69
CA MET A 50 1.43 -0.17 -3.85
C MET A 50 0.26 0.05 -4.82
N PRO A 51 -0.19 -1.01 -5.53
CA PRO A 51 -1.46 -0.98 -6.24
C PRO A 51 -2.62 -0.64 -5.30
N LEU A 52 -3.53 0.23 -5.76
CA LEU A 52 -4.62 0.76 -4.94
C LEU A 52 -5.93 -0.03 -5.06
N VAL A 53 -5.92 -1.13 -5.81
CA VAL A 53 -7.11 -1.90 -6.19
C VAL A 53 -7.94 -2.30 -4.97
N GLU A 54 -7.29 -2.92 -3.97
CA GLU A 54 -7.93 -3.36 -2.74
C GLU A 54 -8.45 -2.17 -1.92
N LEU A 55 -7.67 -1.09 -1.82
CA LEU A 55 -8.08 0.13 -1.12
C LEU A 55 -9.32 0.77 -1.77
N CYS A 56 -9.34 0.87 -3.10
CA CYS A 56 -10.47 1.36 -3.88
C CYS A 56 -11.73 0.52 -3.65
N LEU A 57 -11.57 -0.81 -3.57
CA LEU A 57 -12.67 -1.73 -3.29
C LEU A 57 -13.22 -1.55 -1.86
N GLN A 58 -12.35 -1.38 -0.86
CA GLN A 58 -12.74 -1.10 0.52
C GLN A 58 -13.47 0.25 0.67
N ILE A 59 -13.03 1.29 -0.05
CA ILE A 59 -13.71 2.60 -0.08
C ILE A 59 -15.17 2.45 -0.50
N LYS A 60 -15.43 1.61 -1.51
CA LYS A 60 -16.78 1.35 -2.00
C LYS A 60 -17.59 0.46 -1.09
N LEU A 61 -16.98 -0.59 -0.52
CA LEU A 61 -17.63 -1.43 0.48
C LEU A 61 -18.11 -0.62 1.70
N LEU A 62 -17.32 0.36 2.14
CA LEU A 62 -17.63 1.25 3.27
C LEU A 62 -18.51 2.45 2.89
N SER A 63 -18.95 2.56 1.63
CA SER A 63 -19.78 3.65 1.12
C SER A 63 -19.20 5.06 1.38
N LEU A 64 -17.88 5.22 1.25
CA LEU A 64 -17.18 6.49 1.51
C LEU A 64 -17.25 7.51 0.35
N GLY A 65 -18.07 7.23 -0.67
CA GLY A 65 -18.30 8.06 -1.85
C GLY A 65 -17.46 7.67 -3.05
N TYR A 66 -17.12 8.65 -3.89
CA TYR A 66 -16.25 8.44 -5.06
C TYR A 66 -14.80 8.21 -4.64
N ILE A 67 -14.11 7.33 -5.37
CA ILE A 67 -12.75 6.90 -4.99
C ILE A 67 -11.76 8.08 -5.05
N ARG A 68 -11.73 8.82 -6.17
CA ARG A 68 -10.74 9.91 -6.35
C ARG A 68 -10.90 11.04 -5.33
N PRO A 69 -12.10 11.61 -5.12
CA PRO A 69 -12.29 12.70 -4.15
C PRO A 69 -12.06 12.26 -2.71
N PHE A 70 -12.18 10.97 -2.41
CA PHE A 70 -11.86 10.43 -1.09
C PHE A 70 -10.34 10.34 -0.91
N LEU A 71 -9.63 9.70 -1.85
CA LEU A 71 -8.17 9.52 -1.79
C LEU A 71 -7.40 10.84 -1.86
N SER A 72 -7.93 11.86 -2.52
CA SER A 72 -7.33 13.20 -2.57
C SER A 72 -7.29 13.92 -1.22
N LYS A 73 -8.07 13.46 -0.23
CA LYS A 73 -8.08 13.99 1.14
C LYS A 73 -7.03 13.34 2.05
N ALA A 74 -6.30 12.34 1.58
CA ALA A 74 -5.24 11.69 2.34
C ALA A 74 -4.10 12.68 2.65
N LEU A 75 -3.32 12.40 3.71
CA LEU A 75 -2.17 13.22 4.11
C LEU A 75 -1.16 13.39 2.96
N GLU A 76 -0.88 12.29 2.26
CA GLU A 76 -0.10 12.26 1.04
C GLU A 76 -0.93 11.53 -0.02
N PRO A 77 -1.64 12.26 -0.91
CA PRO A 77 -2.53 11.66 -1.88
C PRO A 77 -1.75 10.84 -2.91
N PRO A 78 -2.29 9.71 -3.37
CA PRO A 78 -1.67 8.92 -4.43
C PRO A 78 -1.68 9.65 -5.77
N ARG A 79 -0.85 9.18 -6.69
CA ARG A 79 -0.81 9.69 -8.07
C ARG A 79 -2.13 9.40 -8.79
N GLU A 80 -2.59 10.35 -9.60
CA GLU A 80 -3.82 10.23 -10.38
C GLU A 80 -3.81 9.03 -11.33
N GLU A 81 -2.64 8.70 -11.90
CA GLU A 81 -2.48 7.53 -12.77
C GLU A 81 -2.69 6.23 -12.00
N ALA A 82 -2.16 6.14 -10.77
CA ALA A 82 -2.31 4.96 -9.93
C ALA A 82 -3.78 4.74 -9.52
N MET A 83 -4.50 5.82 -9.21
CA MET A 83 -5.94 5.76 -8.95
C MET A 83 -6.72 5.34 -10.20
N ALA A 84 -6.38 5.90 -11.36
CA ALA A 84 -7.04 5.57 -12.63
C ALA A 84 -6.85 4.10 -13.00
N SER A 85 -5.62 3.58 -12.89
CA SER A 85 -5.32 2.18 -13.17
C SER A 85 -6.06 1.23 -12.23
N ALA A 86 -6.15 1.55 -10.93
CA ALA A 86 -6.88 0.73 -9.97
C ALA A 86 -8.40 0.70 -10.27
N ILE A 87 -8.98 1.85 -10.61
CA ILE A 87 -10.40 1.95 -10.97
C ILE A 87 -10.68 1.19 -12.28
N SER A 88 -9.83 1.34 -13.30
CA SER A 88 -9.95 0.60 -14.58
C SER A 88 -9.97 -0.91 -14.34
N LEU A 89 -9.03 -1.41 -13.54
CA LEU A 89 -8.96 -2.84 -13.24
C LEU A 89 -10.22 -3.35 -12.54
N LEU A 90 -10.80 -2.57 -11.62
CA LEU A 90 -12.04 -2.93 -10.93
C LEU A 90 -13.24 -3.02 -11.87
N TYR A 91 -13.31 -2.17 -12.91
CA TYR A 91 -14.29 -2.32 -13.98
C TYR A 91 -14.01 -3.55 -14.85
N GLU A 92 -12.76 -3.77 -15.24
CA GLU A 92 -12.35 -4.92 -16.06
C GLU A 92 -12.66 -6.26 -15.39
N VAL A 93 -12.49 -6.36 -14.06
CA VAL A 93 -12.83 -7.58 -13.33
C VAL A 93 -14.33 -7.74 -13.06
N GLY A 94 -15.13 -6.69 -13.27
CA GLY A 94 -16.57 -6.66 -12.98
C GLY A 94 -16.89 -6.43 -11.50
N ALA A 95 -15.95 -5.89 -10.73
CA ALA A 95 -16.17 -5.54 -9.32
C ALA A 95 -16.91 -4.20 -9.18
N LEU A 96 -16.75 -3.29 -10.15
CA LEU A 96 -17.50 -2.04 -10.27
C LEU A 96 -18.29 -1.98 -11.57
N GLU A 97 -19.40 -1.27 -11.55
CA GLU A 97 -20.22 -0.98 -12.73
C GLU A 97 -20.77 0.45 -12.72
N GLY A 98 -21.16 0.95 -13.91
CA GLY A 98 -21.79 2.25 -14.07
C GLY A 98 -20.97 3.39 -13.47
N ASN A 99 -21.54 4.05 -12.46
CA ASN A 99 -20.97 5.25 -11.83
C ASN A 99 -20.17 4.89 -10.56
N GLU A 100 -19.22 3.97 -10.69
CA GLU A 100 -18.43 3.38 -9.60
C GLU A 100 -19.30 2.68 -8.54
N GLU A 101 -20.36 1.99 -8.96
CA GLU A 101 -21.23 1.20 -8.08
C GLU A 101 -20.65 -0.20 -7.87
N LEU A 102 -20.77 -0.72 -6.64
CA LEU A 102 -20.20 -2.00 -6.25
C LEU A 102 -21.13 -3.15 -6.67
N THR A 103 -20.63 -4.06 -7.49
CA THR A 103 -21.40 -5.24 -7.94
C THR A 103 -21.49 -6.30 -6.84
N PRO A 104 -22.41 -7.29 -6.93
CA PRO A 104 -22.41 -8.44 -6.03
C PRO A 104 -21.08 -9.20 -6.02
N LEU A 105 -20.43 -9.35 -7.18
CA LEU A 105 -19.09 -9.91 -7.29
C LEU A 105 -18.08 -9.05 -6.50
N GLY A 106 -18.10 -7.74 -6.69
CA GLY A 106 -17.27 -6.80 -5.96
C GLY A 106 -17.44 -6.91 -4.44
N GLN A 107 -18.66 -7.10 -3.95
CA GLN A 107 -18.94 -7.32 -2.53
C GLN A 107 -18.31 -8.61 -1.98
N HIS A 108 -18.31 -9.69 -2.78
CA HIS A 108 -17.63 -10.93 -2.40
C HIS A 108 -16.12 -10.76 -2.39
N LEU A 109 -15.56 -10.15 -3.44
CA LEU A 109 -14.12 -9.89 -3.56
C LEU A 109 -13.60 -9.00 -2.42
N ALA A 110 -14.39 -8.01 -2.00
CA ALA A 110 -14.02 -7.09 -0.92
C ALA A 110 -13.90 -7.76 0.46
N LYS A 111 -14.47 -8.96 0.63
CA LYS A 111 -14.45 -9.72 1.89
C LYS A 111 -13.34 -10.77 1.93
N LEU A 112 -12.65 -11.00 0.81
CA LEU A 112 -11.57 -11.97 0.74
C LEU A 112 -10.23 -11.29 1.05
N PRO A 113 -9.38 -11.86 1.92
CA PRO A 113 -8.06 -11.31 2.23
C PRO A 113 -7.03 -11.68 1.14
N VAL A 114 -7.37 -11.49 -0.13
CA VAL A 114 -6.54 -11.82 -1.28
C VAL A 114 -6.65 -10.74 -2.34
N ASP A 115 -5.64 -10.67 -3.22
CA ASP A 115 -5.68 -9.79 -4.39
C ASP A 115 -6.93 -10.10 -5.24
N VAL A 116 -7.57 -9.05 -5.76
CA VAL A 116 -8.83 -9.12 -6.51
C VAL A 116 -8.76 -10.11 -7.68
N LEU A 117 -7.61 -10.20 -8.36
CA LEU A 117 -7.42 -11.15 -9.47
C LEU A 117 -7.42 -12.60 -8.98
N ILE A 118 -6.80 -12.86 -7.83
CA ILE A 118 -6.79 -14.18 -7.19
C ILE A 118 -8.18 -14.50 -6.66
N GLY A 119 -8.83 -13.54 -6.00
CA GLY A 119 -10.18 -13.69 -5.47
C GLY A 119 -11.19 -14.05 -6.57
N LYS A 120 -11.07 -13.43 -7.75
CA LYS A 120 -11.95 -13.75 -8.89
C LYS A 120 -11.81 -15.21 -9.32
N VAL A 121 -10.58 -15.73 -9.37
CA VAL A 121 -10.33 -17.14 -9.70
C VAL A 121 -10.88 -18.09 -8.64
N CYS A 122 -10.87 -17.70 -7.35
CA CYS A 122 -11.39 -18.55 -6.27
C CYS A 122 -12.92 -18.59 -6.18
N VAL A 123 -13.60 -17.54 -6.64
CA VAL A 123 -15.07 -17.43 -6.61
C VAL A 123 -15.73 -17.99 -7.87
N GLN A 124 -14.93 -18.19 -8.93
CA GLN A 124 -15.35 -18.78 -10.20
C GLN A 124 -15.22 -20.30 -10.19
#